data_AF-A0A2P2M498-F1
#
_entry.id   AF-A0A2P2M498-F1
#
_cell.length_a   1.000
_cell.length_b   1.000
_cell.length_c   1.000
_cell.angle_alpha   90.00
_cell.angle_beta   90.00
_cell.angle_gamma   90.00
#
_symmetry.space_group_name_H-M   'P 1'
#
loop_
_entity.id
_entity.type
_entity.pdbx_description
1 polymer ?
#
loop_
_entity_poly.entity_id
_entity_poly.type
_entity_poly.pdbx_seq_one_letter_code
_entity_poly.pdbx_strand_id
1 'polypeptide(L)'
;MNTNYLAHLTAEPSLLSLLQQAGIPVEENILLCLVDIWLDKVDNVSSNQKKAFGLALSMILTLRLPQVIDRLDQILSVCTSVILGGNDDLSEEESSGDNMNFIKRNDEGIVPSKEFKRRQIKISDPINQLSLEDSVRDNLQTCATLHGESFSTAISRMHPSALAQLKQALQMA
;
A
#
# COMPACT_ATOMS: atom_id res chain seq x y z
N MET A 1 -8.47 5.17 12.86
CA MET A 1 -7.21 5.88 12.53
C MET A 1 -7.16 7.18 13.34
N ASN A 2 -6.05 7.48 14.02
CA ASN A 2 -5.94 8.67 14.87
C ASN A 2 -5.73 9.93 14.01
N THR A 3 -6.82 10.54 13.57
CA THR A 3 -6.83 11.73 12.70
C THR A 3 -6.07 12.92 13.28
N ASN A 4 -5.89 12.97 14.61
CA ASN A 4 -5.15 14.03 15.28
C ASN A 4 -3.65 13.99 14.92
N TYR A 5 -3.06 12.80 14.76
CA TYR A 5 -1.62 12.69 14.49
C TYR A 5 -1.25 13.22 13.10
N LEU A 6 -2.06 12.92 12.08
CA LEU A 6 -1.87 13.46 10.73
C LEU A 6 -2.04 14.98 10.71
N ALA A 7 -3.06 15.51 11.38
CA ALA A 7 -3.26 16.96 11.47
C ALA A 7 -2.07 17.66 12.12
N HIS A 8 -1.47 17.05 13.16
CA HIS A 8 -0.24 17.55 13.79
C HIS A 8 0.97 17.51 12.84
N LEU A 9 1.16 16.42 12.10
CA LEU A 9 2.26 16.29 11.13
C LEU A 9 2.14 17.33 10.00
N THR A 10 0.95 17.51 9.43
CA THR A 10 0.73 18.47 8.33
C THR A 10 0.74 19.92 8.78
N ALA A 11 0.54 20.18 10.08
CA ALA A 11 0.63 21.51 10.66
C ALA A 11 2.08 21.93 10.97
N GLU A 12 3.06 21.03 10.80
CA GLU A 12 4.46 21.32 11.06
C GLU A 12 5.05 22.21 9.93
N PRO A 13 5.50 23.44 10.25
CA PRO A 13 5.96 24.39 9.23
C PRO A 13 7.26 23.94 8.53
N SER A 14 8.07 23.13 9.21
CA SER A 14 9.27 22.47 8.66
C SER A 14 8.92 21.54 7.50
N LEU A 15 7.87 20.72 7.66
CA LEU A 15 7.37 19.81 6.65
C LEU A 15 6.88 20.58 5.42
N LEU A 16 6.06 21.62 5.63
CA LEU A 16 5.53 22.45 4.54
C LEU A 16 6.67 23.10 3.73
N SER A 17 7.68 23.64 4.41
CA SER A 17 8.86 24.24 3.78
C SER A 17 9.65 23.22 2.95
N LEU A 18 9.89 22.02 3.49
CA LEU A 18 10.58 20.94 2.78
C LEU A 18 9.80 20.44 1.56
N LEU A 19 8.48 20.33 1.67
CA LEU A 19 7.61 19.92 0.56
C LEU A 19 7.62 20.96 -0.57
N GLN A 20 7.54 22.26 -0.23
CA GLN A 20 7.68 23.34 -1.22
C GLN A 20 9.04 23.31 -1.90
N GLN A 21 10.12 23.07 -1.15
CA GLN A 21 11.47 22.97 -1.70
C GLN A 21 11.63 21.75 -2.62
N ALA A 22 10.90 20.66 -2.36
CA ALA A 22 10.82 19.50 -3.23
C ALA A 22 9.90 19.70 -4.45
N GLY A 23 9.27 20.88 -4.60
CA GLY A 23 8.38 21.19 -5.71
C GLY A 23 6.95 20.64 -5.56
N ILE A 24 6.55 20.26 -4.35
CA ILE A 24 5.20 19.75 -4.08
C ILE A 24 4.27 20.95 -3.82
N PRO A 25 3.18 21.12 -4.60
CA PRO A 25 2.23 22.20 -4.39
C PRO A 25 1.49 21.99 -3.06
N VAL A 26 1.67 22.93 -2.13
CA VAL A 26 1.11 22.87 -0.77
C VAL A 26 -0.34 23.38 -0.70
N GLU A 27 -0.87 23.94 -1.78
CA GLU A 27 -2.28 24.33 -1.92
C GLU A 27 -3.21 23.11 -1.99
N GLU A 28 -2.68 21.97 -2.43
CA GLU A 28 -3.39 20.70 -2.46
C GLU A 28 -3.16 19.90 -1.18
N ASN A 29 -4.12 19.04 -0.83
CA ASN A 29 -3.98 18.16 0.33
C ASN A 29 -2.79 17.22 0.10
N ILE A 30 -1.75 17.31 0.93
CA ILE A 30 -0.51 16.52 0.82
C ILE A 30 -0.77 15.02 0.67
N LEU A 31 -1.84 14.50 1.28
CA LEU A 31 -2.23 13.10 1.14
C LEU A 31 -2.64 12.75 -0.29
N LEU A 32 -3.31 13.66 -1.01
CA LEU A 32 -3.67 13.48 -2.41
C LEU A 32 -2.42 13.54 -3.31
N CYS A 33 -1.45 14.39 -2.99
CA CYS A 33 -0.16 14.38 -3.68
C CYS A 33 0.56 13.03 -3.52
N LEU A 34 0.53 12.46 -2.31
CA LEU A 34 1.09 11.12 -2.06
C LEU A 34 0.33 10.03 -2.81
N VAL A 35 -1.00 10.13 -2.90
CA VAL A 35 -1.83 9.23 -3.72
C VAL A 35 -1.37 9.28 -5.17
N ASP A 36 -1.24 10.47 -5.75
CA ASP A 36 -0.81 10.62 -7.15
C ASP A 36 0.61 10.03 -7.36
N ILE A 37 1.53 10.21 -6.40
CA ILE A 37 2.86 9.57 -6.45
C ILE A 37 2.78 8.04 -6.39
N TRP A 38 1.97 7.48 -5.49
CA TRP A 38 1.82 6.02 -5.39
C TRP A 38 1.18 5.43 -6.65
N LEU A 39 0.18 6.11 -7.22
CA LEU A 39 -0.45 5.73 -8.48
C LEU A 39 0.57 5.74 -9.65
N ASP A 40 1.44 6.76 -9.72
CA ASP A 40 2.48 6.86 -10.76
C ASP A 40 3.61 5.81 -10.59
N LYS A 41 3.97 5.48 -9.34
CA LYS A 41 5.15 4.66 -9.04
C LYS A 41 4.88 3.18 -8.84
N VAL A 42 3.63 2.75 -8.66
CA VAL A 42 3.32 1.37 -8.27
C VAL A 42 3.90 0.33 -9.24
N ASP A 43 3.94 0.59 -10.55
CA ASP A 43 4.47 -0.37 -11.51
C ASP A 43 6.00 -0.50 -11.47
N ASN A 44 6.68 0.50 -10.91
CA ASN A 44 8.15 0.63 -10.91
C ASN A 44 8.80 0.17 -9.58
N VAL A 45 8.03 -0.39 -8.65
CA VAL A 45 8.52 -0.85 -7.34
C VAL A 45 8.47 -2.37 -7.21
N SER A 46 9.19 -2.94 -6.23
CA SER A 46 9.19 -4.39 -5.95
C SER A 46 7.81 -4.90 -5.50
N SER A 47 7.55 -6.21 -5.59
CA SER A 47 6.23 -6.79 -5.22
C SER A 47 5.82 -6.43 -3.77
N ASN A 48 6.77 -6.51 -2.83
CA ASN A 48 6.51 -6.14 -1.44
C ASN A 48 6.08 -4.66 -1.30
N GLN A 49 6.69 -3.77 -2.09
CA GLN A 49 6.31 -2.35 -2.12
C GLN A 49 4.98 -2.13 -2.84
N LYS A 50 4.68 -2.89 -3.90
CA LYS A 50 3.36 -2.86 -4.57
C LYS A 50 2.25 -3.19 -3.58
N LYS A 51 2.42 -4.23 -2.75
CA LYS A 51 1.48 -4.57 -1.69
C LYS A 51 1.34 -3.44 -0.67
N ALA A 52 2.45 -2.84 -0.25
CA ALA A 52 2.43 -1.70 0.66
C ALA A 52 1.66 -0.50 0.08
N PHE A 53 1.88 -0.17 -1.20
CA PHE A 53 1.17 0.90 -1.89
C PHE A 53 -0.32 0.58 -2.03
N GLY A 54 -0.67 -0.65 -2.40
CA GLY A 54 -2.07 -1.10 -2.44
C GLY A 54 -2.76 -0.96 -1.08
N LEU A 55 -2.09 -1.35 0.02
CA LEU A 55 -2.64 -1.19 1.37
C LEU A 55 -2.82 0.28 1.73
N ALA A 56 -1.83 1.13 1.42
CA ALA A 56 -1.93 2.57 1.66
C ALA A 56 -3.08 3.20 0.86
N LEU A 57 -3.18 2.93 -0.44
CA LEU A 57 -4.25 3.39 -1.31
C LEU A 57 -5.63 2.87 -0.87
N SER A 58 -5.71 1.64 -0.37
CA SER A 58 -6.91 1.09 0.25
C SER A 58 -7.33 1.89 1.48
N MET A 59 -6.39 2.26 2.36
CA MET A 59 -6.70 3.10 3.52
C MET A 59 -7.19 4.49 3.13
N ILE A 60 -6.70 5.06 2.02
CA ILE A 60 -7.15 6.37 1.51
C ILE A 60 -8.66 6.38 1.21
N LEU A 61 -9.23 5.25 0.81
CA LEU A 61 -10.68 5.11 0.59
C LEU A 61 -11.53 5.45 1.82
N THR A 62 -10.95 5.34 3.02
CA THR A 62 -11.62 5.62 4.30
C THR A 62 -11.56 7.09 4.72
N LEU A 63 -10.88 7.94 3.94
CA LEU A 63 -10.80 9.36 4.24
C LEU A 63 -12.12 10.07 3.90
N ARG A 64 -12.52 11.02 4.75
CA ARG A 64 -13.67 11.91 4.53
C ARG A 64 -13.30 13.10 3.64
N LEU A 65 -12.66 12.81 2.51
CA LEU A 65 -12.23 13.80 1.53
C LEU A 65 -12.97 13.52 0.21
N PRO A 66 -13.80 14.45 -0.29
CA PRO A 66 -14.55 14.24 -1.53
C PRO A 66 -13.66 13.90 -2.73
N GLN A 67 -12.44 14.43 -2.77
CA GLN A 67 -11.46 14.21 -3.84
C GLN A 67 -11.01 12.75 -3.97
N VAL A 68 -11.22 11.93 -2.93
CA VAL A 68 -10.95 10.49 -2.99
C VAL A 68 -11.82 9.82 -4.07
N ILE A 69 -13.06 10.31 -4.24
CA ILE A 69 -13.98 9.78 -5.23
C ILE A 69 -13.49 10.04 -6.67
N ASP A 70 -12.82 11.16 -6.91
CA ASP A 70 -12.23 11.49 -8.22
C ASP A 70 -11.06 10.56 -8.60
N ARG A 71 -10.47 9.87 -7.61
CA ARG A 71 -9.38 8.91 -7.78
C ARG A 71 -9.83 7.45 -7.60
N LEU A 72 -11.11 7.20 -7.33
CA LEU A 72 -11.63 5.89 -6.96
C LEU A 72 -11.29 4.81 -8.00
N ASP A 73 -11.52 5.09 -9.28
CA ASP A 73 -11.25 4.14 -10.37
C ASP A 73 -9.75 3.78 -10.45
N GLN A 74 -8.87 4.78 -10.36
CA GLN A 74 -7.41 4.56 -10.41
C GLN A 74 -6.92 3.77 -9.19
N ILE A 75 -7.40 4.12 -7.99
CA ILE A 75 -7.07 3.40 -6.75
C ILE A 75 -7.49 1.93 -6.86
N LEU A 76 -8.73 1.68 -7.28
CA LEU A 76 -9.26 0.32 -7.38
C LEU A 76 -8.59 -0.47 -8.51
N SER A 77 -8.24 0.17 -9.61
CA SER A 77 -7.47 -0.45 -10.70
C SER A 77 -6.11 -0.92 -10.21
N VAL A 78 -5.36 -0.08 -9.50
CA VAL A 78 -4.06 -0.45 -8.91
C VAL A 78 -4.22 -1.60 -7.91
N CYS A 79 -5.15 -1.48 -6.96
CA CYS A 79 -5.41 -2.55 -5.99
C CYS A 79 -5.76 -3.88 -6.69
N THR A 80 -6.61 -3.84 -7.71
CA THR A 80 -6.99 -5.01 -8.51
C THR A 80 -5.78 -5.63 -9.19
N SER A 81 -4.93 -4.80 -9.82
CA SER A 81 -3.70 -5.27 -10.49
C SER A 81 -2.72 -5.90 -9.50
N VAL A 82 -2.56 -5.33 -8.31
CA VAL A 82 -1.66 -5.89 -7.27
C VAL A 82 -2.20 -7.21 -6.73
N ILE A 83 -3.52 -7.34 -6.55
CA ILE A 83 -4.16 -8.59 -6.10
C ILE A 83 -4.02 -9.68 -7.17
N LEU A 84 -4.39 -9.38 -8.42
CA LEU A 84 -4.34 -10.35 -9.52
C LEU A 84 -2.91 -10.67 -9.96
N GLY A 85 -1.98 -9.73 -9.78
CA GLY A 85 -0.57 -9.89 -10.11
C GLY A 85 0.15 -10.90 -9.24
N GLY A 86 -0.43 -11.31 -8.10
CA GLY A 86 0.15 -12.32 -7.22
C GLY A 86 1.44 -11.88 -6.53
N ASN A 87 1.70 -12.41 -5.33
CA ASN A 87 2.95 -12.16 -4.62
C ASN A 87 4.02 -13.17 -5.06
N ASP A 88 4.55 -13.01 -6.27
CA ASP A 88 5.57 -13.93 -6.85
C ASP A 88 6.90 -13.95 -6.05
N ASP A 89 7.10 -13.00 -5.12
CA ASP A 89 8.31 -12.82 -4.30
C ASP A 89 8.41 -13.74 -3.06
N LEU A 90 7.48 -14.69 -2.87
CA LEU A 90 7.66 -15.75 -1.87
C LEU A 90 8.35 -17.00 -2.43
N SER A 91 8.46 -17.13 -3.76
CA SER A 91 9.10 -18.26 -4.43
C SER A 91 10.43 -17.96 -5.10
N GLU A 92 10.79 -16.69 -5.29
CA GLU A 92 12.13 -16.32 -5.78
C GLU A 92 13.12 -16.50 -4.62
N GLU A 93 13.68 -17.71 -4.57
CA GLU A 93 14.89 -18.01 -3.82
C GLU A 93 15.92 -16.91 -4.09
N GLU A 94 16.38 -16.22 -3.04
CA GLU A 94 17.70 -15.58 -3.05
C GLU A 94 18.77 -16.70 -3.08
N SER A 95 18.80 -17.46 -4.18
CA SER A 95 19.88 -18.35 -4.53
C SER A 95 20.84 -17.57 -5.39
N SER A 96 21.84 -16.94 -4.75
CA SER A 96 23.22 -16.92 -5.24
C SER A 96 24.12 -16.09 -4.32
N GLY A 97 25.04 -16.79 -3.65
CA GLY A 97 26.44 -16.36 -3.62
C GLY A 97 26.95 -15.68 -2.36
N ASP A 98 27.06 -16.40 -1.24
CA ASP A 98 28.30 -16.33 -0.44
C ASP A 98 28.42 -17.54 0.48
N ASN A 99 28.66 -18.71 -0.12
CA ASN A 99 29.01 -19.91 0.60
C ASN A 99 30.53 -19.97 0.78
N MET A 100 31.12 -19.01 1.50
CA MET A 100 32.52 -19.14 1.91
C MET A 100 32.84 -18.36 3.19
N ASN A 101 32.57 -18.96 4.35
CA ASN A 101 33.65 -19.31 5.27
C ASN A 101 33.15 -20.12 6.47
N PHE A 102 33.56 -21.38 6.48
CA PHE A 102 33.56 -22.24 7.64
C PHE A 102 34.77 -21.86 8.51
N ILE A 103 34.56 -21.14 9.62
CA ILE A 103 35.51 -21.17 10.74
C ILE A 103 34.73 -21.44 12.01
N LYS A 104 34.81 -22.70 12.45
CA LYS A 104 34.63 -23.13 13.84
C LYS A 104 35.28 -22.10 14.78
N ARG A 105 34.46 -21.38 15.55
CA ARG A 105 34.86 -20.90 16.87
C ARG A 105 33.88 -21.46 17.87
N ASN A 106 34.38 -22.42 18.65
CA ASN A 106 33.78 -22.81 19.91
C ASN A 106 33.78 -21.57 20.81
N ASP A 107 32.61 -21.03 21.15
CA ASP A 107 32.32 -20.50 22.48
C ASP A 107 30.82 -20.19 22.60
N GLU A 108 30.32 -20.19 23.82
CA GLU A 108 28.92 -20.18 24.23
C GLU A 108 28.07 -19.04 23.63
N GLY A 109 26.89 -19.41 23.12
CA GLY A 109 25.85 -18.48 22.66
C GLY A 109 25.50 -18.72 21.19
N ILE A 110 24.40 -19.42 20.94
CA ILE A 110 23.80 -19.55 19.61
C ILE A 110 23.30 -18.16 19.19
N VAL A 111 24.17 -17.35 18.60
CA VAL A 111 23.77 -16.07 18.01
C VAL A 111 23.02 -16.41 16.72
N PRO A 112 21.72 -16.08 16.58
CA PRO A 112 21.00 -16.40 15.37
C PRO A 112 21.65 -15.68 14.18
N SER A 113 21.97 -16.43 13.12
CA SER A 113 22.59 -15.90 11.91
C SER A 113 21.83 -14.68 11.39
N LYS A 114 22.55 -13.69 10.83
CA LYS A 114 21.95 -12.45 10.30
C LYS A 114 20.77 -12.74 9.35
N GLU A 115 20.88 -13.82 8.57
CA GLU A 115 19.83 -14.28 7.67
C GLU A 115 18.57 -14.77 8.41
N PHE A 116 18.72 -15.53 9.49
CA PHE A 116 17.59 -15.99 10.32
C PHE A 116 16.84 -14.80 10.94
N LYS A 117 17.57 -13.77 11.37
CA LYS A 117 16.97 -12.52 11.85
C LYS A 117 16.24 -11.76 10.74
N ARG A 118 16.82 -11.66 9.53
CA ARG A 118 16.17 -11.03 8.37
C ARG A 118 14.85 -11.74 7.99
N ARG A 119 14.85 -13.08 7.99
CA ARG A 119 13.64 -13.88 7.73
C ARG A 119 12.57 -13.67 8.82
N GLN A 120 12.96 -13.65 10.10
CA GLN A 120 12.04 -13.34 11.18
C GLN A 120 11.43 -11.95 11.04
N ILE A 121 12.23 -10.92 10.75
CA ILE A 121 11.74 -9.55 10.54
C ILE A 121 10.75 -9.51 9.36
N LYS A 122 11.05 -10.19 8.24
CA LYS A 122 10.14 -10.28 7.09
C LYS A 122 8.80 -10.91 7.49
N ILE A 123 8.81 -12.01 8.25
CA ILE A 123 7.57 -12.69 8.71
C ILE A 123 6.79 -11.83 9.73
N SER A 124 7.50 -11.09 10.57
CA SER A 124 6.90 -10.19 11.55
C SER A 124 6.37 -8.89 10.96
N ASP A 125 6.69 -8.58 9.70
CA ASP A 125 6.21 -7.36 9.05
C ASP A 125 4.68 -7.43 8.87
N PRO A 126 3.91 -6.46 9.42
CA PRO A 126 2.46 -6.40 9.27
C PRO A 126 1.99 -6.42 7.81
N ILE A 127 2.77 -5.85 6.87
CA ILE A 127 2.43 -5.84 5.44
C ILE A 127 2.35 -7.26 4.90
N ASN A 128 3.15 -8.19 5.42
CA ASN A 128 3.14 -9.59 5.00
C ASN A 128 1.97 -10.37 5.64
N GLN A 129 1.46 -9.93 6.78
CA GLN A 129 0.36 -10.59 7.49
C GLN A 129 -1.03 -10.11 7.02
N LEU A 130 -1.13 -8.87 6.55
CA LEU A 130 -2.40 -8.30 6.10
C LEU A 130 -2.74 -8.78 4.67
N SER A 131 -3.99 -9.18 4.45
CA SER A 131 -4.53 -9.38 3.10
C SER A 131 -4.89 -8.03 2.50
N LEU A 132 -4.44 -7.80 1.26
CA LEU A 132 -4.85 -6.63 0.50
C LEU A 132 -6.31 -6.78 0.06
N GLU A 133 -6.76 -7.98 -0.31
CA GLU A 133 -8.14 -8.22 -0.72
C GLU A 133 -9.14 -7.85 0.39
N ASP A 134 -8.91 -8.34 1.61
CA ASP A 134 -9.76 -8.07 2.76
C ASP A 134 -9.77 -6.57 3.10
N SER A 135 -8.57 -5.95 3.10
CA SER A 135 -8.44 -4.51 3.36
C SER A 135 -9.22 -3.68 2.34
N VAL A 136 -9.11 -3.99 1.04
CA VAL A 136 -9.84 -3.27 -0.02
C VAL A 136 -11.34 -3.48 0.13
N ARG A 137 -11.80 -4.70 0.44
CA ARG A 137 -13.24 -4.98 0.62
C ARG A 137 -13.84 -4.15 1.77
N ASP A 138 -13.19 -4.17 2.92
CA ASP A 138 -13.66 -3.46 4.11
C ASP A 138 -13.60 -1.94 3.95
N ASN A 139 -12.51 -1.44 3.35
CA ASN A 139 -12.33 -0.01 3.12
C ASN A 139 -13.26 0.51 2.01
N LEU A 140 -13.57 -0.30 0.99
CA LEU A 140 -14.54 0.04 -0.04
C LEU A 140 -15.95 0.16 0.53
N GLN A 141 -16.34 -0.76 1.43
CA GLN A 141 -17.62 -0.67 2.15
C GLN A 141 -17.68 0.59 3.02
N THR A 142 -16.57 0.93 3.69
CA THR A 142 -16.45 2.17 4.45
C THR A 142 -16.58 3.39 3.55
N CYS A 143 -15.90 3.40 2.39
CA CYS A 143 -15.96 4.47 1.40
C CYS A 143 -17.39 4.71 0.92
N ALA A 144 -18.12 3.63 0.59
CA ALA A 144 -19.52 3.69 0.21
C ALA A 144 -20.39 4.34 1.29
N THR A 145 -20.14 4.00 2.56
CA THR A 145 -20.86 4.56 3.72
C THR A 145 -20.54 6.05 3.94
N LEU A 146 -19.30 6.47 3.68
CA LEU A 146 -18.87 7.85 3.88
C LEU A 146 -19.36 8.81 2.79
N HIS A 147 -19.39 8.34 1.53
CA HIS A 147 -19.61 9.20 0.35
C HIS A 147 -20.95 8.98 -0.35
N GLY A 148 -21.72 7.93 0.02
CA GLY A 148 -23.11 7.74 -0.38
C GLY A 148 -23.34 7.78 -1.90
N GLU A 149 -24.20 8.71 -2.35
CA GLU A 149 -24.56 8.82 -3.77
C GLU A 149 -23.38 9.17 -4.68
N SER A 150 -22.40 9.94 -4.20
CA SER A 150 -21.18 10.27 -4.96
C SER A 150 -20.39 9.01 -5.27
N PHE A 151 -20.30 8.08 -4.30
CA PHE A 151 -19.68 6.78 -4.50
C PHE A 151 -20.44 5.93 -5.53
N SER A 152 -21.77 5.80 -5.38
CA SER A 152 -22.61 5.05 -6.33
C SER A 152 -22.50 5.59 -7.75
N THR A 153 -22.40 6.91 -7.88
CA THR A 153 -22.21 7.59 -9.17
C THR A 153 -20.82 7.30 -9.75
N ALA A 154 -19.77 7.32 -8.94
CA ALA A 154 -18.42 7.01 -9.39
C ALA A 154 -18.28 5.54 -9.81
N ILE A 155 -18.80 4.60 -9.02
CA ILE A 155 -18.81 3.17 -9.37
C ILE A 155 -19.57 2.90 -10.66
N SER A 156 -20.72 3.58 -10.89
CA SER A 156 -21.49 3.38 -12.13
C SER A 156 -20.84 3.97 -13.38
N ARG A 157 -19.88 4.89 -13.23
CA ARG A 157 -19.07 5.45 -14.33
C ARG A 157 -17.85 4.59 -14.68
N MET A 158 -17.42 3.70 -13.78
CA MET A 158 -16.29 2.80 -14.05
C MET A 158 -16.59 1.89 -15.24
N HIS A 159 -15.55 1.57 -16.00
CA HIS A 159 -15.69 0.68 -17.14
C HIS A 159 -16.15 -0.72 -16.68
N PRO A 160 -17.16 -1.35 -17.33
CA PRO A 160 -17.73 -2.63 -16.86
C PRO A 160 -16.70 -3.74 -16.70
N SER A 161 -15.69 -3.81 -17.58
CA SER A 161 -14.60 -4.80 -17.47
C SER A 161 -13.71 -4.58 -16.25
N ALA A 162 -13.40 -3.32 -15.89
CA ALA A 162 -12.61 -3.00 -14.71
C ALA A 162 -13.38 -3.38 -13.44
N LEU A 163 -14.69 -3.11 -13.42
CA LEU A 163 -15.57 -3.50 -12.31
C LEU A 163 -15.68 -5.04 -12.19
N ALA A 164 -15.75 -5.77 -13.32
CA ALA A 164 -15.73 -7.23 -13.31
C ALA A 164 -14.41 -7.80 -12.77
N GLN A 165 -13.27 -7.23 -13.18
CA GLN A 165 -11.95 -7.61 -12.66
C GLN A 165 -11.82 -7.31 -11.16
N LEU A 166 -12.33 -6.16 -10.70
CA LEU A 166 -12.37 -5.82 -9.28
C LEU A 166 -13.19 -6.85 -8.49
N LYS A 167 -14.39 -7.22 -8.98
CA LYS A 167 -15.22 -8.24 -8.33
C LYS A 167 -14.51 -9.60 -8.28
N GLN A 168 -13.86 -9.98 -9.37
CA GLN A 168 -13.05 -11.21 -9.42
C GLN A 168 -11.91 -11.17 -8.40
N ALA A 169 -11.14 -10.08 -8.35
CA ALA A 169 -10.02 -9.90 -7.43
C ALA A 169 -10.47 -9.93 -5.96
N LEU A 170 -11.60 -9.30 -5.65
CA LEU A 170 -12.15 -9.25 -4.29
C LEU A 170 -12.98 -10.48 -3.90
N GLN A 171 -13.15 -11.44 -4.82
CA GLN A 171 -13.99 -12.63 -4.65
C GLN A 171 -15.45 -12.28 -4.31
N MET A 172 -15.96 -11.21 -4.90
CA MET A 172 -17.34 -10.76 -4.74
C MET A 172 -18.20 -11.41 -5.82
N ALA A 173 -19.24 -12.13 -5.39
CA ALA A 173 -20.23 -12.77 -6.26
C ALA A 173 -21.12 -11.75 -6.98
#